data_AF-A0A960UMD4-F1
#
_entry.id   AF-A0A960UMD4-F1
#
_cell.length_a   1.000
_cell.length_b   1.000
_cell.length_c   1.000
_cell.angle_alpha   90.00
_cell.angle_beta   90.00
_cell.angle_gamma   90.00
#
_symmetry.space_group_name_H-M   'P 1'
#
loop_
_entity.id
_entity.type
_entity.pdbx_description
1 polymer ?
#
loop_
_entity_poly.entity_id
_entity_poly.type
_entity_poly.pdbx_seq_one_letter_code
_entity_poly.pdbx_strand_id
1 'polypeptide(L)'
;MQKISLEKSLKNQIFERKSTDLFTSRLSHPRNMHYITSQCFTSRLQITYKTVQGRRVEVGRRVVMHNGVDLRGRPGTPVFSIADGQVVLARPMHFEGNFTIIDHGLGVFSGYMHQSNLRVRVGDYVSAGQRIGDVGTTGYSTGPHLHLALWIRGVPVDPLSLLSVPIRE
;
A
#
# COMPACT_ATOMS: atom_id res chain seq x y z
N MET A 1 -14.05 14.45 9.98
CA MET A 1 -14.56 13.10 10.29
C MET A 1 -15.30 12.45 9.11
N GLN A 2 -16.16 13.17 8.38
CA GLN A 2 -16.95 12.61 7.26
C GLN A 2 -16.10 12.03 6.11
N LYS A 3 -15.02 12.71 5.69
CA LYS A 3 -14.11 12.24 4.63
C LYS A 3 -13.44 10.89 4.93
N ILE A 4 -12.93 10.72 6.14
CA ILE A 4 -12.26 9.47 6.56
C ILE A 4 -13.26 8.30 6.60
N SER A 5 -14.49 8.56 7.04
CA SER A 5 -15.56 7.56 7.04
C SER A 5 -15.90 7.09 5.61
N LEU A 6 -15.96 8.02 4.66
CA LEU A 6 -16.17 7.71 3.25
C LEU A 6 -15.02 6.87 2.66
N GLU A 7 -13.77 7.25 2.92
CA GLU A 7 -12.58 6.49 2.48
C GLU A 7 -12.57 5.07 3.05
N LYS A 8 -13.04 4.89 4.29
CA LYS A 8 -13.21 3.57 4.91
C LYS A 8 -14.30 2.75 4.22
N SER A 9 -15.46 3.34 3.95
CA SER A 9 -16.56 2.67 3.26
C SER A 9 -16.15 2.22 1.86
N LEU A 10 -15.44 3.07 1.12
CA LEU A 10 -14.90 2.75 -0.20
C LEU A 10 -13.94 1.55 -0.16
N LYS A 11 -13.01 1.52 0.81
CA LYS A 11 -12.09 0.38 0.96
C LYS A 11 -12.83 -0.92 1.26
N ASN A 12 -13.87 -0.87 2.10
CA ASN A 12 -14.69 -2.05 2.37
C ASN A 12 -15.37 -2.57 1.09
N GLN A 13 -15.95 -1.69 0.28
CA GLN A 13 -16.56 -2.06 -1.01
C GLN A 13 -15.54 -2.71 -1.97
N ILE A 14 -14.31 -2.20 -2.00
CA ILE A 14 -13.24 -2.76 -2.83
C ILE A 14 -12.88 -4.18 -2.37
N PHE A 15 -12.70 -4.40 -1.07
CA PHE A 15 -12.30 -5.70 -0.54
C PHE A 15 -13.43 -6.75 -0.56
N GLU A 16 -14.68 -6.32 -0.71
CA GLU A 16 -15.83 -7.22 -0.94
C GLU A 16 -15.93 -7.70 -2.41
N ARG A 17 -15.17 -7.08 -3.32
CA ARG A 17 -15.17 -7.43 -4.74
C ARG A 17 -14.72 -8.88 -4.95
N LYS A 18 -15.44 -9.59 -5.83
CA LYS A 18 -15.11 -10.94 -6.28
C LYS A 18 -14.75 -10.90 -7.76
N SER A 19 -13.47 -11.03 -8.04
CA SER A 19 -12.87 -11.11 -9.36
C SER A 19 -12.45 -12.55 -9.66
N THR A 20 -12.44 -12.92 -10.94
CA THR A 20 -11.85 -14.17 -11.42
C THR A 20 -10.34 -14.17 -11.18
N ASP A 21 -9.69 -15.32 -11.26
CA ASP A 21 -8.23 -15.39 -11.20
C ASP A 21 -7.60 -14.56 -12.33
N LEU A 22 -6.70 -13.65 -11.98
CA LEU A 22 -5.93 -12.83 -12.92
C LEU A 22 -4.43 -13.14 -12.87
N PHE A 23 -4.00 -14.13 -12.07
CA PHE A 23 -2.61 -14.56 -12.07
C PHE A 23 -2.28 -15.35 -13.33
N THR A 24 -1.22 -14.93 -14.02
CA THR A 24 -0.72 -15.60 -15.24
C THR A 24 0.61 -16.33 -15.05
N SER A 25 1.05 -16.53 -13.79
CA SER A 25 2.33 -17.14 -13.32
C SER A 25 3.53 -16.21 -13.08
N ARG A 26 3.46 -14.91 -13.39
CA ARG A 26 4.58 -13.98 -13.14
C ARG A 26 4.35 -13.14 -11.89
N LEU A 27 5.15 -13.37 -10.85
CA LEU A 27 5.32 -12.44 -9.75
C LEU A 27 6.50 -11.52 -10.06
N SER A 28 6.30 -10.21 -9.95
CA SER A 28 7.36 -9.22 -9.98
C SER A 28 7.52 -8.66 -8.59
N HIS A 29 8.71 -8.75 -8.01
CA HIS A 29 9.03 -7.90 -6.88
C HIS A 29 10.41 -7.33 -7.09
N PRO A 30 10.57 -6.00 -7.05
CA PRO A 30 11.85 -5.37 -7.21
C PRO A 30 12.69 -5.50 -5.91
N ARG A 31 12.94 -6.73 -5.45
CA ARG A 31 13.73 -7.07 -4.26
C ARG A 31 15.09 -6.37 -4.26
N ASN A 32 15.68 -6.22 -5.43
CA ASN A 32 17.02 -5.67 -5.59
C ASN A 32 17.03 -4.13 -5.72
N MET A 33 15.87 -3.46 -5.81
CA MET A 33 15.81 -2.00 -5.97
C MET A 33 15.47 -1.24 -4.69
N HIS A 34 15.05 -1.94 -3.62
CA HIS A 34 14.57 -1.28 -2.41
C HIS A 34 15.22 -1.82 -1.14
N TYR A 35 15.56 -0.91 -0.24
CA TYR A 35 16.03 -1.24 1.10
C TYR A 35 14.83 -1.29 2.06
N ILE A 36 14.59 -2.43 2.70
CA ILE A 36 13.50 -2.60 3.67
C ILE A 36 13.83 -1.77 4.91
N THR A 37 12.99 -0.76 5.17
CA THR A 37 13.13 0.11 6.36
C THR A 37 12.23 -0.31 7.50
N SER A 38 11.15 -1.02 7.20
CA SER A 38 10.26 -1.56 8.22
C SER A 38 9.53 -2.79 7.73
N GLN A 39 9.56 -3.83 8.56
CA GLN A 39 8.95 -5.12 8.27
C GLN A 39 7.44 -5.11 8.53
N CYS A 40 6.74 -6.03 7.87
CA CYS A 40 5.34 -6.31 8.19
C CYS A 40 5.18 -6.79 9.63
N PHE A 41 4.07 -6.40 10.25
CA PHE A 41 3.69 -6.69 11.63
C PHE A 41 4.65 -6.20 12.72
N THR A 42 5.61 -5.33 12.38
CA THR A 42 6.36 -4.63 13.41
C THR A 42 5.43 -3.69 14.20
N SER A 43 5.54 -3.73 15.52
CA SER A 43 4.78 -2.85 16.41
C SER A 43 5.39 -1.46 16.39
N ARG A 44 4.58 -0.45 16.06
CA ARG A 44 5.03 0.95 16.02
C ARG A 44 4.33 1.78 17.05
N LEU A 45 5.11 2.67 17.66
CA LEU A 45 4.57 3.66 18.56
C LEU A 45 4.11 4.90 17.79
N GLN A 46 2.81 5.16 17.81
CA GLN A 46 2.25 6.40 17.29
C GLN A 46 1.95 7.34 18.45
N ILE A 47 2.64 8.47 18.47
CA ILE A 47 2.42 9.56 19.42
C ILE A 47 1.73 10.71 18.70
N THR A 48 0.62 11.18 19.26
CA THR A 48 -0.12 12.34 18.78
C THR A 48 0.25 13.54 19.61
N TYR A 49 0.59 14.63 18.94
CA TYR A 49 0.89 15.91 19.57
C TYR A 49 -0.19 16.93 19.21
N LYS A 50 -0.51 17.83 20.13
CA LYS A 50 -1.25 19.07 19.86
C LYS A 50 -0.41 20.25 20.29
N THR A 51 -0.52 21.34 19.54
CA THR A 51 0.07 22.61 19.95
C THR A 51 -0.90 23.32 20.88
N VAL A 52 -0.51 23.51 22.13
CA VAL A 52 -1.27 24.27 23.12
C VAL A 52 -0.40 25.43 23.57
N GLN A 53 -0.86 26.66 23.35
CA GLN A 53 -0.11 27.88 23.69
C GLN A 53 1.34 27.88 23.16
N GLY A 54 1.54 27.44 21.92
CA GLY A 54 2.85 27.40 21.26
C GLY A 54 3.77 26.23 21.68
N ARG A 55 3.35 25.38 22.64
CA ARG A 55 4.11 24.19 23.05
C ARG A 55 3.51 22.92 22.45
N ARG A 56 4.35 22.00 21.98
CA ARG A 56 3.91 20.65 21.59
C ARG A 56 3.68 19.84 22.85
N VAL A 57 2.43 19.48 23.08
CA VAL A 57 2.02 18.61 24.18
C VAL A 57 1.60 17.27 23.59
N GLU A 58 2.11 16.18 24.17
CA GLU A 58 1.64 14.83 23.85
C GLU A 58 0.21 14.66 24.36
N VAL A 59 -0.69 14.20 23.50
CA VAL A 59 -2.12 14.04 23.82
C VAL A 59 -2.60 12.61 23.65
N GLY A 60 -1.74 11.72 23.17
CA GLY A 60 -2.10 10.32 23.00
C GLY A 60 -0.94 9.50 22.49
N ARG A 61 -0.88 8.27 22.96
CA ARG A 61 0.10 7.27 22.59
C ARG A 61 -0.61 5.97 22.32
N ARG A 62 -0.36 5.35 21.17
CA ARG A 62 -0.90 4.04 20.84
C ARG A 62 0.14 3.20 20.13
N VAL A 63 0.10 1.90 20.37
CA VAL A 63 0.85 0.92 19.57
C VAL A 63 -0.02 0.53 18.38
N VAL A 64 0.54 0.62 17.18
CA VAL A 64 -0.13 0.27 15.92
C VAL A 64 0.70 -0.79 15.21
N MET A 65 0.02 -1.80 14.69
CA MET A 65 0.65 -2.82 13.85
C MET A 65 0.91 -2.28 12.44
N HIS A 66 2.11 -2.51 11.92
CA HIS A 66 2.45 -2.16 10.55
C HIS A 66 1.91 -3.21 9.56
N ASN A 67 0.80 -2.94 8.89
CA ASN A 67 0.10 -3.89 8.00
C ASN A 67 0.66 -3.95 6.57
N GLY A 68 1.97 -3.85 6.43
CA GLY A 68 2.67 -3.83 5.15
C GLY A 68 4.18 -3.76 5.34
N VAL A 69 4.93 -3.54 4.28
CA VAL A 69 6.39 -3.38 4.29
C VAL A 69 6.77 -2.01 3.74
N ASP A 70 7.71 -1.34 4.39
CA ASP A 70 8.21 -0.05 3.93
C ASP A 70 9.51 -0.23 3.17
N LEU A 71 9.47 0.12 1.89
CA LEU A 71 10.54 0.04 0.93
C LEU A 71 11.11 1.45 0.71
N ARG A 72 12.35 1.68 1.14
CA ARG A 72 13.01 2.99 0.94
C ARG A 72 13.21 3.22 -0.55
N GLY A 73 12.92 4.45 -0.97
CA GLY A 73 13.18 4.93 -2.31
C GLY A 73 13.45 6.44 -2.28
N ARG A 74 14.18 6.93 -3.28
CA ARG A 74 14.27 8.38 -3.48
C ARG A 74 12.93 8.87 -4.03
N PRO A 75 12.53 10.12 -3.79
CA PRO A 75 11.40 10.70 -4.51
C PRO A 75 11.53 10.47 -6.02
N GLY A 76 10.47 10.01 -6.67
CA GLY A 76 10.48 9.71 -8.09
C GLY A 76 10.98 8.31 -8.48
N THR A 77 11.49 7.50 -7.53
CA THR A 77 11.84 6.09 -7.80
C THR A 77 10.60 5.36 -8.36
N PRO A 78 10.71 4.62 -9.47
CA PRO A 78 9.57 3.90 -10.05
C PRO A 78 8.96 2.88 -9.08
N VAL A 79 7.62 2.80 -9.06
CA VAL A 79 6.83 1.79 -8.34
C VAL A 79 6.20 0.85 -9.35
N PHE A 80 6.29 -0.45 -9.12
CA PHE A 80 5.84 -1.50 -10.04
C PHE A 80 4.75 -2.38 -9.44
N SER A 81 3.83 -2.87 -10.27
CA SER A 81 2.83 -3.85 -9.84
C SER A 81 3.49 -5.17 -9.49
N ILE A 82 3.09 -5.79 -8.37
CA ILE A 82 3.67 -7.06 -7.92
C ILE A 82 3.23 -8.28 -8.75
N ALA A 83 2.07 -8.17 -9.39
CA ALA A 83 1.46 -9.22 -10.19
C ALA A 83 0.51 -8.61 -11.22
N ASP A 84 0.01 -9.44 -12.13
CA ASP A 84 -1.06 -9.06 -13.06
C ASP A 84 -2.34 -8.75 -12.28
N GLY A 85 -3.12 -7.78 -12.74
CA GLY A 85 -4.36 -7.45 -12.07
C GLY A 85 -5.07 -6.24 -12.68
N GLN A 86 -6.14 -5.83 -12.01
CA GLN A 86 -6.91 -4.64 -12.37
C GLN A 86 -6.84 -3.59 -11.26
N VAL A 87 -6.60 -2.34 -11.63
CA VAL A 87 -6.59 -1.21 -10.70
C VAL A 87 -8.02 -0.93 -10.21
N VAL A 88 -8.27 -1.14 -8.93
CA VAL A 88 -9.57 -0.90 -8.27
C VAL A 88 -9.59 0.39 -7.48
N LEU A 89 -8.42 0.98 -7.22
CA LEU A 89 -8.28 2.30 -6.64
C LEU A 89 -7.03 2.99 -7.17
N ALA A 90 -7.14 4.26 -7.55
CA ALA A 90 -6.01 5.13 -7.83
C ALA A 90 -6.41 6.57 -7.51
N ARG A 91 -6.18 7.04 -6.28
CA ARG A 91 -6.54 8.41 -5.85
C ARG A 91 -5.79 8.85 -4.58
N PRO A 92 -5.77 10.16 -4.25
CA PRO A 92 -5.34 10.63 -2.94
C PRO A 92 -6.31 10.21 -1.82
N MET A 93 -5.77 9.71 -0.71
CA MET A 93 -6.46 9.42 0.55
C MET A 93 -5.79 10.12 1.73
N HIS A 94 -6.49 10.20 2.86
CA HIS A 94 -6.02 10.96 4.02
C HIS A 94 -4.73 10.39 4.65
N PHE A 95 -4.67 9.08 4.89
CA PHE A 95 -3.51 8.46 5.55
C PHE A 95 -2.52 7.89 4.54
N GLU A 96 -3.03 7.26 3.50
CA GLU A 96 -2.24 6.56 2.49
C GLU A 96 -1.60 7.52 1.48
N GLY A 97 -2.03 8.78 1.43
CA GLY A 97 -1.58 9.73 0.41
C GLY A 97 -2.07 9.31 -0.97
N ASN A 98 -1.27 9.50 -2.01
CA ASN A 98 -1.59 8.93 -3.31
C ASN A 98 -1.49 7.41 -3.22
N PHE A 99 -2.63 6.76 -3.41
CA PHE A 99 -2.79 5.35 -3.13
C PHE A 99 -3.33 4.62 -4.34
N THR A 100 -2.68 3.50 -4.67
CA THR A 100 -3.13 2.54 -5.68
C THR A 100 -3.51 1.23 -5.00
N ILE A 101 -4.65 0.64 -5.35
CA ILE A 101 -4.99 -0.76 -5.02
C ILE A 101 -5.20 -1.51 -6.33
N ILE A 102 -4.57 -2.68 -6.42
CA ILE A 102 -4.72 -3.61 -7.54
C ILE A 102 -5.36 -4.89 -7.01
N ASP A 103 -6.41 -5.32 -7.71
CA ASP A 103 -7.09 -6.60 -7.54
C ASP A 103 -6.46 -7.62 -8.48
N HIS A 104 -5.88 -8.68 -7.91
CA HIS A 104 -5.19 -9.75 -8.64
C HIS A 104 -6.09 -10.98 -8.88
N GLY A 105 -7.36 -10.93 -8.51
CA GLY A 105 -8.23 -12.10 -8.54
C GLY A 105 -8.29 -12.86 -7.22
N LEU A 106 -9.30 -13.71 -7.07
CA LEU A 106 -9.44 -14.66 -5.94
C LEU A 106 -9.43 -14.03 -4.53
N GLY A 107 -9.69 -12.73 -4.45
CA GLY A 107 -9.63 -11.95 -3.21
C GLY A 107 -8.22 -11.55 -2.78
N VAL A 108 -7.24 -11.56 -3.70
CA VAL A 108 -5.86 -11.10 -3.46
C VAL A 108 -5.74 -9.66 -3.94
N PHE A 109 -5.30 -8.78 -3.05
CA PHE A 109 -5.13 -7.35 -3.34
C PHE A 109 -3.76 -6.86 -2.91
N SER A 110 -3.14 -5.99 -3.72
CA SER A 110 -1.95 -5.25 -3.33
C SER A 110 -2.23 -3.75 -3.25
N GLY A 111 -1.57 -3.07 -2.31
CA GLY A 111 -1.72 -1.64 -2.06
C GLY A 111 -0.37 -0.91 -2.07
N TYR A 112 -0.33 0.27 -2.68
CA TYR A 112 0.88 1.06 -2.89
C TYR A 112 0.64 2.49 -2.41
N MET A 113 1.17 2.83 -1.23
CA MET A 113 0.89 4.11 -0.59
C MET A 113 2.04 5.12 -0.75
N HIS A 114 1.77 6.34 -0.33
CA HIS A 114 2.71 7.46 -0.23
C HIS A 114 3.32 7.89 -1.56
N GLN A 115 2.69 7.53 -2.69
CA GLN A 115 3.23 7.81 -4.02
C GLN A 115 3.32 9.32 -4.27
N SER A 116 4.29 9.77 -5.05
CA SER A 116 4.34 11.16 -5.53
C SER A 116 3.46 11.35 -6.75
N ASN A 117 3.34 10.31 -7.58
CA ASN A 117 2.54 10.32 -8.79
C ASN A 117 1.85 8.97 -9.02
N LEU A 118 0.62 9.02 -9.53
CA LEU A 118 -0.18 7.87 -9.96
C LEU A 118 -0.10 7.78 -11.48
N ARG A 119 0.39 6.66 -12.02
CA ARG A 119 0.54 6.44 -13.46
C ARG A 119 -0.53 5.55 -14.06
N VAL A 120 -1.51 5.16 -13.24
CA VAL A 120 -2.64 4.31 -13.61
C VAL A 120 -3.93 4.91 -13.09
N ARG A 121 -5.05 4.45 -13.63
CA ARG A 121 -6.40 4.87 -13.27
C ARG A 121 -7.24 3.64 -12.93
N VAL A 122 -8.34 3.86 -12.20
CA VAL A 122 -9.30 2.80 -11.90
C VAL A 122 -9.82 2.20 -13.21
N GLY A 123 -9.82 0.88 -13.30
CA GLY A 123 -10.22 0.11 -14.48
C GLY A 123 -9.06 -0.40 -15.32
N ASP A 124 -7.87 0.19 -15.22
CA ASP A 124 -6.69 -0.23 -15.98
C ASP A 124 -6.30 -1.67 -15.61
N TYR A 125 -6.01 -2.49 -16.61
CA TYR A 125 -5.31 -3.76 -16.43
C TYR A 125 -3.80 -3.50 -16.44
N VAL A 126 -3.09 -4.14 -15.52
CA VAL A 126 -1.64 -4.00 -15.37
C VAL A 126 -0.98 -5.36 -15.34
N SER A 127 0.22 -5.43 -15.89
CA SER A 127 1.07 -6.63 -15.81
C SER A 127 2.04 -6.55 -14.64
N ALA A 128 2.49 -7.72 -14.16
CA ALA A 128 3.59 -7.83 -13.21
C ALA A 128 4.82 -7.07 -13.72
N GLY A 129 5.37 -6.18 -12.88
CA GLY A 129 6.51 -5.34 -13.25
C GLY A 129 6.17 -4.12 -14.08
N GLN A 130 4.88 -3.88 -14.40
CA GLN A 130 4.46 -2.62 -15.00
C GLN A 130 4.62 -1.48 -14.00
N ARG A 131 5.19 -0.34 -14.44
CA ARG A 131 5.29 0.86 -13.60
C ARG A 131 3.91 1.47 -13.41
N ILE A 132 3.48 1.60 -12.15
CA ILE A 132 2.15 2.08 -11.76
C ILE A 132 2.19 3.44 -11.05
N GLY A 133 3.37 3.89 -10.65
CA GLY A 133 3.55 5.20 -10.03
C GLY A 133 4.98 5.46 -9.64
N ASP A 134 5.16 6.43 -8.77
CA ASP A 134 6.47 6.92 -8.33
C ASP A 134 6.52 7.07 -6.81
N VAL A 135 7.63 6.71 -6.17
CA VAL A 135 7.84 6.87 -4.73
C VAL A 135 7.71 8.35 -4.36
N GLY A 136 7.08 8.62 -3.22
CA GLY A 136 6.89 9.96 -2.69
C GLY A 136 6.87 9.96 -1.17
N THR A 137 6.24 10.99 -0.60
CA THR A 137 6.02 11.15 0.85
C THR A 137 4.65 11.81 1.11
N THR A 138 3.63 11.36 0.39
CA THR A 138 2.27 11.91 0.51
C THR A 138 1.49 11.22 1.63
N GLY A 139 0.49 11.89 2.20
CA GLY A 139 -0.30 11.35 3.32
C GLY A 139 0.48 11.33 4.63
N TYR A 140 0.22 10.33 5.46
CA TYR A 140 0.88 10.15 6.75
C TYR A 140 2.22 9.41 6.58
N SER A 141 3.22 10.14 6.10
CA SER A 141 4.56 9.62 5.81
C SER A 141 5.62 10.44 6.55
N THR A 142 6.65 9.79 7.10
CA THR A 142 7.76 10.46 7.81
C THR A 142 8.93 10.81 6.89
N GLY A 143 8.89 10.37 5.63
CA GLY A 143 9.91 10.65 4.62
C GLY A 143 9.72 9.78 3.38
N PRO A 144 10.52 9.95 2.32
CA PRO A 144 10.31 9.23 1.07
C PRO A 144 10.46 7.70 1.18
N HIS A 145 9.37 6.98 0.96
CA HIS A 145 9.31 5.51 0.90
C HIS A 145 8.03 5.04 0.20
N LEU A 146 8.02 3.78 -0.22
CA LEU A 146 6.82 3.06 -0.64
C LEU A 146 6.36 2.17 0.52
N HIS A 147 5.13 2.36 0.98
CA HIS A 147 4.48 1.36 1.82
C HIS A 147 3.70 0.41 0.91
N LEU A 148 4.15 -0.85 0.88
CA LEU A 148 3.52 -1.94 0.13
C LEU A 148 2.68 -2.77 1.11
N ALA A 149 1.42 -2.98 0.79
CA ALA A 149 0.51 -3.81 1.58
C ALA A 149 -0.08 -4.91 0.71
N LEU A 150 -0.48 -6.01 1.35
CA LEU A 150 -1.07 -7.17 0.70
C LEU A 150 -2.21 -7.69 1.56
N TRP A 151 -3.32 -8.05 0.92
CA TRP A 151 -4.49 -8.65 1.56
C TRP A 151 -4.92 -9.91 0.83
N ILE A 152 -5.33 -10.92 1.60
CA ILE A 152 -5.99 -12.12 1.09
C ILE A 152 -7.34 -12.21 1.78
N ARG A 153 -8.43 -12.09 1.01
CA ARG A 153 -9.82 -12.10 1.50
C ARG A 153 -10.03 -11.11 2.66
N GLY A 154 -9.47 -9.91 2.52
CA GLY A 154 -9.55 -8.83 3.50
C GLY A 154 -8.59 -8.95 4.69
N VAL A 155 -7.85 -10.05 4.82
CA VAL A 155 -6.86 -10.24 5.90
C VAL A 155 -5.50 -9.70 5.44
N PRO A 156 -4.87 -8.76 6.18
CA PRO A 156 -3.54 -8.28 5.85
C PRO A 156 -2.52 -9.41 6.03
N VAL A 157 -1.60 -9.53 5.09
CA VAL A 157 -0.52 -10.52 5.10
C VAL A 157 0.80 -9.84 4.76
N ASP A 158 1.92 -10.46 5.11
CA ASP A 158 3.24 -9.93 4.74
C ASP A 158 3.43 -9.99 3.21
N PRO A 159 3.59 -8.85 2.51
CA PRO A 159 3.80 -8.85 1.06
C PRO A 159 5.05 -9.63 0.63
N LEU A 160 6.07 -9.73 1.50
CA LEU A 160 7.30 -10.46 1.19
C LEU A 160 7.11 -11.97 1.27
N SER A 161 6.07 -12.46 1.94
CA SER A 161 5.79 -13.90 2.02
C SER A 161 5.47 -14.52 0.66
N LEU A 162 4.92 -13.75 -0.30
CA LEU A 162 4.71 -14.18 -1.69
C LEU A 162 6.02 -14.59 -2.39
N LEU A 163 7.19 -14.13 -1.91
CA LEU A 163 8.49 -14.44 -2.49
C LEU A 163 9.01 -15.83 -2.11
N SER A 164 8.43 -16.42 -1.05
CA SER A 164 8.73 -17.77 -0.57
C SER A 164 7.72 -18.81 -1.02
N VAL A 165 6.61 -18.40 -1.64
CA VAL A 165 5.61 -19.35 -2.14
C VAL A 165 6.09 -19.90 -3.49
N PRO A 166 6.36 -21.21 -3.64
CA PRO A 166 6.55 -21.79 -4.95
C PRO A 166 5.26 -21.60 -5.74
N ILE A 167 5.38 -20.97 -6.91
CA ILE A 167 4.26 -20.90 -7.87
C ILE A 167 4.01 -22.33 -8.28
N ARG A 168 2.82 -22.86 -7.95
CA ARG A 168 2.40 -24.16 -8.46
C ARG A 168 2.14 -23.98 -9.95
N GLU A 169 2.90 -24.70 -10.77
CA GLU A 169 2.59 -24.94 -12.18
C GLU A 169 1.30 -25.76 -12.31
#